data_AF-A0A0S8A985-F1
#
_entry.id   AF-A0A0S8A985-F1
#
_cell.length_a   1.000
_cell.length_b   1.000
_cell.length_c   1.000
_cell.angle_alpha   90.00
_cell.angle_beta   90.00
_cell.angle_gamma   90.00
#
_symmetry.space_group_name_H-M   'P 1'
#
loop_
_entity.id
_entity.type
_entity.pdbx_description
1 polymer ?
#
loop_
_entity_poly.entity_id
_entity_poly.type
_entity_poly.pdbx_seq_one_letter_code
_entity_poly.pdbx_strand_id
1 'polypeptide(L)'
;MIESKINQPDPYWKDKPKLVVIDGHTIEKQWGWVFFYDSSDFLKSGKLEDALSGNAPYIVNRNTGEIVETGTAYDIDHYVEDYESKL
;
A
#
# COMPACT_ATOMS: atom_id res chain seq x y z
N MET A 1 5.74 8.41 6.38
CA MET A 1 6.55 7.17 6.29
C MET A 1 6.16 6.35 5.07
N ILE A 2 4.92 5.86 4.97
CA ILE A 2 4.48 5.06 3.81
C ILE A 2 4.33 5.88 2.53
N GLU A 3 3.82 7.11 2.59
CA GLU A 3 3.71 7.97 1.41
C GLU A 3 5.06 8.24 0.74
N SER A 4 6.11 8.41 1.55
CA SER A 4 7.48 8.57 1.06
C SER A 4 8.00 7.29 0.41
N LYS A 5 7.61 6.12 0.90
CA LYS A 5 7.99 4.80 0.36
C LYS A 5 7.32 4.55 -0.99
N ILE A 6 6.00 4.74 -1.10
CA ILE A 6 5.27 4.49 -2.36
C ILE A 6 5.65 5.49 -3.46
N ASN A 7 6.10 6.69 -3.10
CA ASN A 7 6.54 7.72 -4.05
C ASN A 7 8.07 7.80 -4.24
N GLN A 8 8.82 6.77 -3.85
CA GLN A 8 10.25 6.73 -4.18
C GLN A 8 10.44 6.75 -5.71
N PRO A 9 11.46 7.49 -6.21
CA PRO A 9 11.79 7.48 -7.63
C PRO A 9 12.09 6.07 -8.12
N ASP A 10 11.54 5.73 -9.28
CA ASP A 10 11.75 4.44 -9.93
C ASP A 10 12.59 4.66 -11.21
N PRO A 11 13.77 4.03 -11.34
CA PRO A 11 14.63 4.21 -12.51
C PRO A 11 14.03 3.65 -13.82
N TYR A 12 13.06 2.74 -13.71
CA TYR A 12 12.38 2.10 -14.84
C TYR A 12 11.02 2.73 -15.14
N TRP A 13 10.44 3.45 -14.18
CA TRP A 13 9.18 4.17 -14.34
C TRP A 13 9.36 5.68 -14.14
N LYS A 14 9.94 6.32 -15.16
CA LYS A 14 10.32 7.75 -15.13
C LYS A 14 9.13 8.69 -14.92
N ASP A 15 7.99 8.36 -15.52
CA ASP A 15 6.75 9.15 -15.45
C ASP A 15 5.75 8.52 -14.46
N LYS A 16 6.25 7.96 -13.36
CA LYS A 16 5.42 7.36 -12.32
C LYS A 16 4.45 8.41 -11.75
N PRO A 17 3.13 8.13 -11.75
CA PRO A 17 2.15 9.05 -11.19
C PRO A 17 2.37 9.18 -9.69
N LYS A 18 1.91 10.30 -9.13
CA LYS A 18 1.86 10.46 -7.68
C LYS A 18 0.91 9.43 -7.09
N LEU A 19 1.39 8.67 -6.11
CA LEU A 19 0.60 7.67 -5.39
C LEU A 19 0.13 8.24 -4.06
N VAL A 20 -1.08 7.89 -3.66
CA VAL A 20 -1.75 8.41 -2.46
C VAL A 20 -2.38 7.26 -1.70
N VAL A 21 -2.27 7.29 -0.37
CA VAL A 21 -2.93 6.33 0.52
C VAL A 21 -4.44 6.53 0.47
N ILE A 22 -5.18 5.44 0.43
CA ILE A 22 -6.65 5.45 0.51
C ILE A 22 -7.04 5.31 1.98
N ASP A 23 -7.22 6.44 2.66
CA ASP A 23 -7.52 6.46 4.10
C ASP A 23 -8.75 5.60 4.45
N GLY A 24 -9.81 5.67 3.63
CA GLY A 24 -11.05 4.92 3.84
C GLY A 24 -10.91 3.39 3.71
N HIS A 25 -9.81 2.89 3.14
CA HIS A 25 -9.51 1.45 3.04
C HIS A 25 -8.41 1.01 4.01
N THR A 26 -7.82 1.94 4.76
CA THR A 26 -6.76 1.58 5.71
C THR A 26 -7.33 0.70 6.82
N ILE A 27 -6.69 -0.45 7.05
CA ILE A 27 -7.06 -1.34 8.15
C ILE A 27 -6.19 -0.99 9.34
N GLU A 28 -6.80 -0.54 10.43
CA GLU A 28 -6.09 -0.32 11.68
C GLU A 28 -6.11 -1.57 12.57
N LYS A 29 -4.95 -1.89 13.14
CA LYS A 29 -4.75 -3.03 14.05
C LYS A 29 -3.99 -2.55 15.29
N GLN A 30 -4.05 -3.31 16.38
CA GLN A 30 -3.35 -2.95 17.62
C GLN A 30 -1.83 -2.79 17.42
N TRP A 31 -1.25 -3.63 16.56
CA TRP A 31 0.17 -3.61 16.22
C TRP A 31 0.55 -2.55 15.17
N GLY A 32 -0.41 -1.91 14.49
CA GLY A 32 -0.07 -1.09 13.32
C GLY A 32 -1.21 -0.78 12.36
N TRP A 33 -0.88 -0.74 11.07
CA TRP A 33 -1.80 -0.43 9.97
C TRP A 33 -1.50 -1.28 8.73
N VAL A 34 -2.52 -1.45 7.89
CA VAL A 34 -2.41 -1.91 6.52
C VAL A 34 -2.82 -0.77 5.60
N PHE A 35 -1.89 -0.27 4.80
CA PHE A 35 -2.12 0.85 3.89
C PHE A 35 -2.34 0.39 2.46
N PHE A 36 -3.49 0.78 1.92
CA PHE A 36 -3.83 0.69 0.51
C PHE A 36 -3.54 2.03 -0.14
N TYR A 37 -3.21 2.02 -1.43
CA TYR A 37 -2.87 3.21 -2.18
C TYR A 37 -3.22 3.04 -3.64
N ASP A 38 -3.36 4.15 -4.35
CA ASP A 38 -3.55 4.17 -5.80
C ASP A 38 -2.98 5.47 -6.38
N SER A 39 -3.05 5.63 -7.69
CA SER A 39 -2.68 6.88 -8.36
C SER A 39 -3.63 8.00 -7.94
N SER A 40 -3.07 9.20 -7.75
CA SER A 40 -3.86 10.37 -7.41
C SER A 40 -4.85 10.75 -8.52
N ASP A 41 -4.58 10.32 -9.74
CA ASP A 41 -5.40 10.65 -10.91
C ASP A 41 -6.60 9.71 -10.99
N PHE A 42 -6.43 8.43 -10.70
CA PHE A 42 -7.54 7.48 -10.57
C PHE A 42 -8.52 7.88 -9.47
N LEU A 43 -8.01 8.27 -8.30
CA LEU A 43 -8.87 8.69 -7.19
C LEU A 43 -9.70 9.95 -7.52
N LYS A 44 -9.28 10.75 -8.50
CA LYS A 44 -10.03 11.93 -8.98
C LYS A 44 -10.94 11.60 -10.16
N SER A 45 -10.47 10.81 -11.11
CA SER A 45 -11.12 10.57 -12.40
C SER A 45 -12.08 9.39 -12.36
N GLY A 46 -11.80 8.39 -11.51
CA GLY A 46 -12.47 7.09 -11.48
C GLY A 46 -12.22 6.22 -12.71
N LYS A 47 -11.33 6.62 -13.61
CA LYS A 47 -11.09 5.90 -14.87
C LYS A 47 -10.05 4.82 -14.69
N LEU A 48 -10.36 3.61 -15.13
CA LEU A 48 -9.46 2.46 -15.01
C LEU A 48 -8.09 2.68 -15.67
N GLU A 49 -8.00 3.49 -16.73
CA GLU A 49 -6.75 3.85 -17.40
C GLU A 49 -5.77 4.64 -16.52
N ASP A 50 -6.28 5.32 -15.49
CA ASP A 50 -5.47 6.05 -14.53
C ASP A 50 -5.10 5.19 -13.31
N ALA A 51 -5.71 4.00 -13.16
CA ALA A 51 -5.51 3.15 -11.98
C ALA A 51 -4.11 2.54 -11.94
N LEU A 52 -3.57 2.41 -10.72
CA LEU A 52 -2.32 1.72 -10.48
C LEU A 52 -2.53 0.21 -10.66
N SER A 53 -1.81 -0.38 -11.62
CA SER A 53 -1.89 -1.82 -11.85
C SER A 53 -0.89 -2.59 -10.99
N GLY A 54 -1.36 -3.65 -10.33
CA GLY A 54 -0.51 -4.65 -9.69
C GLY A 54 0.16 -4.19 -8.39
N ASN A 55 -0.34 -3.15 -7.73
CA ASN A 55 0.14 -2.77 -6.41
C ASN A 55 -0.42 -3.67 -5.31
N ALA A 56 0.40 -3.92 -4.30
CA ALA A 56 0.02 -4.66 -3.11
C ALA A 56 -0.02 -3.70 -1.90
N PRO A 57 -0.89 -3.93 -0.91
CA PRO A 57 -0.89 -3.14 0.32
C PRO A 57 0.42 -3.27 1.10
N TYR A 58 0.70 -2.31 1.99
CA TYR A 58 1.83 -2.38 2.91
C TYR A 58 1.36 -2.53 4.36
N ILE A 59 1.98 -3.45 5.08
CA ILE A 59 1.81 -3.60 6.53
C ILE A 59 2.87 -2.73 7.22
N VAL A 60 2.45 -1.97 8.23
CA VAL A 60 3.33 -1.06 8.98
C VAL A 60 3.17 -1.28 10.47
N ASN A 61 4.26 -1.67 11.14
CA ASN A 61 4.29 -1.81 12.59
C ASN A 61 4.45 -0.44 13.28
N ARG A 62 3.55 -0.11 14.22
CA ARG A 62 3.57 1.21 14.88
C ARG A 62 4.67 1.37 15.93
N ASN A 63 5.16 0.26 16.48
CA ASN A 63 6.14 0.27 17.57
C ASN A 63 7.57 0.23 17.03
N THR A 64 7.81 -0.52 15.94
CA THR A 64 9.14 -0.70 15.36
C THR A 64 9.38 0.17 14.13
N GLY A 65 8.32 0.64 13.46
CA GLY A 65 8.41 1.32 12.17
C GLY A 65 8.72 0.38 10.99
N GLU A 66 8.73 -0.93 11.22
CA GLU A 66 8.90 -1.94 10.17
C GLU A 66 7.81 -1.79 9.10
N ILE A 67 8.21 -1.90 7.84
CA ILE A 67 7.32 -1.93 6.68
C ILE A 67 7.47 -3.28 6.00
N VAL A 68 6.38 -4.05 5.95
CA VAL A 68 6.32 -5.34 5.26
C VAL A 68 5.54 -5.17 3.97
N GLU A 69 6.17 -5.55 2.86
CA GLU A 69 5.54 -5.63 1.55
C GLU A 69 4.71 -6.91 1.45
N THR A 70 3.46 -6.78 1.00
CA THR A 70 2.59 -7.93 0.72
C THR A 70 2.69 -8.32 -0.76
N GLY A 71 1.91 -9.31 -1.18
CA GLY A 71 1.80 -9.70 -2.58
C GLY A 71 0.41 -9.45 -3.14
N THR A 72 0.25 -9.77 -4.43
CA THR A 72 -1.03 -9.72 -5.15
C THR A 72 -1.59 -11.11 -5.46
N ALA A 73 -0.96 -12.16 -4.91
CA ALA A 73 -1.34 -13.56 -5.17
C ALA A 73 -2.51 -14.04 -4.31
N TYR A 74 -2.72 -13.42 -3.15
CA TYR A 74 -3.77 -13.74 -2.19
C TYR A 74 -4.49 -12.47 -1.73
N ASP A 75 -5.63 -12.64 -1.06
CA ASP A 75 -6.35 -11.53 -0.43
C ASP A 75 -5.57 -10.97 0.78
N ILE A 76 -5.91 -9.75 1.19
CA ILE A 76 -5.16 -9.07 2.26
C ILE A 76 -5.22 -9.80 3.60
N ASP A 77 -6.32 -10.49 3.90
CA ASP A 77 -6.50 -11.22 5.16
C ASP A 77 -5.43 -12.31 5.33
N HIS A 78 -5.04 -13.00 4.24
CA HIS A 78 -3.97 -13.99 4.27
C HIS A 78 -2.63 -13.38 4.72
N TYR A 79 -2.26 -12.22 4.16
CA TYR A 79 -1.00 -11.55 4.53
C TYR A 79 -1.04 -10.98 5.94
N VAL A 80 -2.21 -10.53 6.40
CA VAL A 80 -2.41 -10.05 7.78
C VAL A 80 -2.28 -11.20 8.77
N GLU A 81 -2.92 -12.36 8.52
CA GLU A 81 -2.79 -13.55 9.36
C GLU A 81 -1.34 -14.05 9.41
N ASP A 82 -0.66 -14.11 8.27
CA ASP A 82 0.75 -14.48 8.18
C ASP A 82 1.66 -13.54 8.97
N TYR A 83 1.38 -12.23 8.95
CA TYR A 83 2.10 -11.25 9.76
C TYR A 83 1.81 -11.43 11.25
N GLU A 84 0.53 -11.56 11.62
CA GLU A 84 0.09 -11.73 13.01
C GLU A 84 0.63 -13.03 13.64
N SER A 85 0.84 -14.08 12.84
CA SER A 85 1.45 -15.34 13.31
C SER A 85 2.92 -15.23 13.74
N LYS A 86 3.60 -14.14 13.37
CA LYS A 86 5.03 -13.90 13.58
C LYS A 86 5.32 -12.77 14.58
N LEU A 87 4.28 -12.11 15.10
CA LEU A 87 4.38 -11.05 16.11
C LEU A 87 4.80 -11.62 17.47
#